data_AF-A0A2M6WBT7-F1
#
_entry.id   AF-A0A2M6WBT7-F1
#
_cell.length_a   1.000
_cell.length_b   1.000
_cell.length_c   1.000
_cell.angle_alpha   90.00
_cell.angle_beta   90.00
_cell.angle_gamma   90.00
#
_symmetry.space_group_name_H-M   'P 1'
#
loop_
_entity.id
_entity.type
_entity.pdbx_description
1 polymer ?
#
loop_
_entity_poly.entity_id
_entity_poly.type
_entity_poly.pdbx_seq_one_letter_code
_entity_poly.pdbx_strand_id
1 'polypeptide(L)'
;MRYSFSRKQCIKSLKKIGFVKKTKRRGKHDKYEPPFILEGLSKNIRPFIMIPRHKFYCQDAIVSEIEKLCGEEMVKKFLNNIK
;
A
#
# COMPACT_ATOMS: atom_id res chain seq x y z
N MET A 1 -17.21 4.76 2.49
CA MET A 1 -15.91 4.90 1.81
C MET A 1 -15.26 6.16 2.38
N ARG A 2 -14.24 6.02 3.23
CA ARG A 2 -13.66 7.16 3.99
C ARG A 2 -12.58 7.88 3.20
N TYR A 3 -11.93 7.17 2.28
CA TYR A 3 -10.89 7.72 1.41
C TYR A 3 -11.28 7.64 -0.06
N SER A 4 -11.00 8.73 -0.79
CA SER A 4 -11.19 8.80 -2.23
C SER A 4 -9.87 9.20 -2.89
N PHE A 5 -9.25 8.23 -3.57
CA PHE A 5 -8.09 8.45 -4.41
C PHE A 5 -8.06 7.45 -5.56
N SER A 6 -7.44 7.86 -6.67
CA SER A 6 -7.20 7.03 -7.84
C SER A 6 -6.03 6.06 -7.61
N ARG A 7 -5.99 5.00 -8.42
CA ARG A 7 -4.86 4.05 -8.43
C ARG A 7 -3.53 4.75 -8.67
N LYS A 8 -3.49 5.77 -9.54
CA LYS A 8 -2.27 6.53 -9.87
C LYS A 8 -1.77 7.30 -8.65
N GLN A 9 -2.67 7.96 -7.91
CA GLN A 9 -2.35 8.68 -6.67
C GLN A 9 -1.83 7.71 -5.60
N CYS A 10 -2.49 6.56 -5.42
CA CYS A 10 -2.05 5.51 -4.50
C CYS A 10 -0.62 5.05 -4.79
N ILE A 11 -0.34 4.65 -6.03
CA ILE A 11 1.00 4.18 -6.44
C ILE A 11 2.06 5.26 -6.24
N LYS A 12 1.74 6.50 -6.61
CA LYS A 12 2.67 7.62 -6.46
C LYS A 12 2.99 7.87 -4.98
N SER A 13 1.97 7.87 -4.13
CA SER A 13 2.15 8.06 -2.69
C SER A 13 2.96 6.92 -2.06
N LEU A 14 2.62 5.66 -2.36
CA LEU A 14 3.38 4.49 -1.90
C LEU A 14 4.86 4.56 -2.26
N LYS A 15 5.18 4.88 -3.52
CA LYS A 15 6.58 5.04 -3.94
C LYS A 15 7.29 6.17 -3.20
N LYS A 16 6.61 7.29 -2.92
CA LYS A 16 7.20 8.43 -2.20
C LYS A 16 7.54 8.10 -0.75
N ILE A 17 6.71 7.30 -0.08
CA ILE A 17 6.97 6.86 1.30
C ILE A 17 7.92 5.65 1.35
N GLY A 18 8.52 5.26 0.21
CA GLY A 18 9.57 4.24 0.13
C GLY A 18 9.11 2.84 -0.28
N PHE A 19 7.83 2.60 -0.57
CA PHE A 19 7.41 1.27 -1.01
C PHE A 19 7.96 0.92 -2.39
N VAL A 20 8.42 -0.32 -2.52
CA VAL A 20 9.02 -0.84 -3.75
C VAL A 20 8.11 -1.88 -4.39
N LYS A 21 8.00 -1.85 -5.72
CA LYS A 21 7.20 -2.83 -6.45
C LYS A 21 7.93 -4.17 -6.51
N LYS A 22 7.40 -5.20 -5.83
CA LYS A 22 8.01 -6.55 -5.78
C LYS A 22 7.92 -7.31 -7.10
N THR A 23 6.80 -7.21 -7.81
CA THR A 23 6.51 -8.11 -8.94
C THR A 23 6.63 -7.43 -10.30
N LYS A 24 7.48 -7.97 -11.20
CA LYS A 24 7.51 -7.63 -12.64
C LYS A 24 6.40 -8.32 -13.47
N ARG A 25 5.69 -9.32 -12.91
CA ARG A 25 4.69 -10.12 -13.65
C ARG A 25 3.43 -9.32 -14.02
N ARG A 26 2.79 -9.70 -15.14
CA ARG A 26 1.58 -9.07 -15.71
C ARG A 26 0.26 -9.52 -15.04
N GLY A 27 0.28 -9.78 -13.74
CA GLY A 27 -0.92 -10.21 -13.01
C GLY A 27 -1.99 -9.11 -12.90
N LYS A 28 -3.17 -9.48 -12.40
CA LYS A 28 -4.29 -8.55 -12.15
C LYS A 28 -4.02 -7.53 -11.02
N HIS A 29 -2.93 -7.71 -10.26
CA HIS A 29 -2.56 -6.90 -9.11
C HIS A 29 -1.07 -6.58 -9.13
N ASP A 30 -0.71 -5.40 -8.65
CA ASP A 30 0.66 -5.02 -8.30
C ASP A 30 0.90 -5.21 -6.81
N LYS A 31 2.05 -5.77 -6.44
CA LYS A 31 2.46 -5.93 -5.04
C LYS A 31 3.54 -4.91 -4.70
N TYR A 32 3.35 -4.21 -3.59
CA TYR A 32 4.28 -3.22 -3.06
C TYR A 32 4.75 -3.62 -1.68
N GLU A 33 6.06 -3.70 -1.49
CA GLU A 33 6.70 -4.01 -0.22
C GLU A 33 7.11 -2.72 0.50
N PRO A 34 7.04 -2.68 1.83
CA PRO A 34 7.48 -1.54 2.62
C PRO A 34 9.00 -1.36 2.54
N PRO A 35 9.51 -0.14 2.81
CA PRO A 35 10.94 0.18 2.70
C PRO A 35 11.84 -0.46 3.77
N PHE A 36 11.27 -1.03 4.83
CA PHE A 36 12.01 -1.61 5.94
C PHE A 36 11.62 -3.07 6.15
N ILE A 37 12.54 -3.84 6.75
CA ILE A 37 12.29 -5.21 7.17
C ILE A 37 11.28 -5.14 8.31
N LEU A 38 10.13 -5.78 8.12
CA LEU A 38 9.11 -5.89 9.15
C LEU A 38 9.50 -7.00 10.12
N GLU A 39 10.37 -6.69 11.06
CA GLU A 39 10.70 -7.59 12.18
C GLU A 39 9.47 -7.75 13.08
N GLY A 40 9.10 -8.99 13.40
CA GLY A 40 7.99 -9.28 14.30
C GLY A 40 6.58 -9.33 13.67
N LEU A 41 6.45 -9.34 12.34
CA LEU A 41 5.16 -9.68 11.73
C LEU A 41 4.73 -11.08 12.16
N SER A 42 3.52 -11.17 12.72
CA SER A 42 2.87 -12.47 12.93
C SER A 42 2.83 -13.24 11.61
N LYS A 43 3.00 -14.58 11.67
CA LYS A 43 3.06 -15.48 10.49
C LYS A 43 1.89 -15.34 9.51
N ASN A 44 0.80 -14.66 9.90
CA ASN A 44 -0.42 -14.46 9.11
C ASN A 44 -0.50 -13.11 8.37
N ILE A 45 0.44 -12.18 8.57
CA ILE A 45 0.39 -10.88 7.88
C ILE A 45 1.23 -10.95 6.60
N ARG A 46 0.60 -10.58 5.47
CA ARG A 46 1.30 -10.52 4.18
C ARG A 46 2.19 -9.28 4.17
N PRO A 47 3.51 -9.39 3.95
CA PRO A 47 4.46 -8.26 4.02
C PRO A 47 4.41 -7.37 2.76
N PHE A 48 3.24 -7.20 2.16
CA PHE A 48 3.05 -6.39 0.95
C PHE A 48 1.61 -5.90 0.83
N ILE A 49 1.45 -4.75 0.20
CA ILE A 49 0.16 -4.17 -0.17
C ILE A 49 -0.19 -4.61 -1.60
N MET A 50 -1.44 -5.03 -1.81
CA MET A 50 -1.94 -5.38 -3.14
C MET A 50 -2.77 -4.25 -3.76
N ILE A 51 -2.39 -3.83 -4.96
CA ILE A 51 -3.11 -2.80 -5.72
C ILE A 51 -3.71 -3.45 -6.98
N PRO A 52 -5.03 -3.51 -7.14
CA PRO A 52 -5.65 -4.04 -8.35
C PRO A 52 -5.33 -3.14 -9.55
N ARG A 53 -5.17 -3.76 -10.73
CA ARG A 53 -5.01 -3.06 -12.01
C ARG A 53 -6.32 -2.75 -12.73
N HIS A 54 -7.41 -3.36 -12.25
CA HIS A 54 -8.75 -3.21 -12.80
C HIS A 54 -9.52 -2.15 -11.98
N LYS A 55 -10.73 -2.47 -11.52
CA LYS A 55 -11.55 -1.65 -10.63
C LYS A 55 -10.81 -1.33 -9.32
N PHE A 56 -10.79 -0.05 -8.95
CA PHE A 56 -10.08 0.47 -7.78
C PHE A 56 -11.08 0.99 -6.74
N TYR A 57 -11.65 0.07 -5.96
CA TYR A 57 -12.63 0.34 -4.88
C TYR A 57 -12.13 -0.16 -3.51
N CYS A 58 -10.81 -0.32 -3.36
CA CYS A 58 -10.15 -0.87 -2.18
C CYS A 58 -9.32 0.17 -1.41
N GLN A 59 -9.67 1.45 -1.51
CA GLN A 59 -8.95 2.57 -0.90
C GLN A 59 -8.86 2.40 0.62
N ASP A 60 -9.99 2.16 1.27
CA ASP A 60 -10.06 1.96 2.73
C ASP A 60 -9.26 0.71 3.14
N ALA A 61 -9.31 -0.36 2.35
CA ALA A 61 -8.54 -1.58 2.58
C ALA A 61 -7.02 -1.34 2.46
N ILE A 62 -6.58 -0.55 1.47
CA ILE A 62 -5.17 -0.18 1.31
C ILE A 62 -4.68 0.61 2.52
N VAL A 63 -5.45 1.59 3.00
CA VAL A 63 -5.07 2.39 4.18
C VAL A 63 -4.97 1.49 5.42
N SER A 64 -5.92 0.57 5.62
CA SER A 64 -5.87 -0.39 6.73
C SER A 64 -4.69 -1.37 6.62
N GLU A 65 -4.32 -1.80 5.42
CA GLU A 65 -3.12 -2.63 5.21
C GLU A 65 -1.84 -1.86 5.53
N ILE A 66 -1.73 -0.58 5.15
CA ILE A 66 -0.58 0.28 5.52
C ILE A 66 -0.49 0.40 7.04
N GLU A 67 -1.62 0.65 7.71
CA GLU A 67 -1.68 0.77 9.17
C GLU A 67 -1.22 -0.52 9.87
N LYS A 68 -1.71 -1.67 9.42
CA LYS A 68 -1.35 -2.98 9.97
C LYS A 68 0.12 -3.33 9.75
N LEU A 69 0.69 -2.93 8.61
CA LEU A 69 2.07 -3.24 8.25
C LEU A 69 3.08 -2.29 8.87
N CYS A 70 2.76 -0.99 8.90
CA CYS A 70 3.74 0.06 9.13
C CYS A 70 3.32 1.03 10.24
N GLY A 71 2.15 0.84 10.85
CA GLY A 71 1.62 1.72 11.88
C GLY A 71 0.98 3.01 11.35
N GLU A 72 0.36 3.74 12.27
CA GLU A 72 -0.41 4.96 11.99
C GLU A 72 0.46 6.09 11.41
N GLU A 73 1.73 6.18 11.80
CA GLU A 73 2.64 7.21 11.29
C GLU A 73 2.84 7.12 9.77
N MET A 74 2.96 5.90 9.24
CA MET A 74 3.10 5.67 7.81
C MET A 74 1.80 5.93 7.06
N VAL A 75 0.65 5.70 7.69
CA VAL A 75 -0.66 6.12 7.15
C VAL A 75 -0.71 7.64 6.98
N LYS A 76 -0.27 8.41 7.98
CA LYS A 76 -0.24 9.88 7.89
C LYS A 76 0.67 10.35 6.75
N LYS A 77 1.87 9.77 6.63
CA LYS A 77 2.79 10.06 5.50
C LYS A 77 2.18 9.71 4.15
N PHE A 78 1.47 8.58 4.06
CA PHE A 78 0.78 8.16 2.84
C PHE A 78 -0.34 9.15 2.44
N LEU A 79 -1.21 9.51 3.40
CA LEU A 79 -2.33 10.42 3.16
C LEU A 79 -1.85 11.83 2.78
N ASN A 80 -0.79 12.34 3.43
CA ASN A 80 -0.19 13.64 3.07
C ASN A 80 0.38 13.69 1.65
N ASN A 81 0.72 12.53 1.08
CA ASN A 81 1.24 12.39 -0.27
C ASN A 81 0.19 12.02 -1.32
N ILE A 82 -1.06 11.77 -0.91
CA ILE A 82 -2.20 11.63 -1.82
C ILE A 82 -2.58 13.03 -2.32
N LYS A 83 -2.16 13.33 -3.55
CA LYS A 83 -2.51 14.53 -4.31
C LYS A 83 -2.77 14.13 -5.75
#